data_AF-A0A220MHK7-F1
#
_entry.id   AF-A0A220MHK7-F1
#
_cell.length_a   1.000
_cell.length_b   1.000
_cell.length_c   1.000
_cell.angle_alpha   90.00
_cell.angle_beta   90.00
_cell.angle_gamma   90.00
#
_symmetry.space_group_name_H-M   'P 1'
#
loop_
_entity.id
_entity.type
_entity.pdbx_description
1 polymer ?
#
loop_
_entity_poly.entity_id
_entity_poly.type
_entity_poly.pdbx_seq_one_letter_code
_entity_poly.pdbx_strand_id
1 'polypeptide(L)'
;MSTEAYEVFLEGFNELTNNKLKRTFELYRDFVAVQLSASNARNKMVNARQFVHTANTIINNLPLEIYSITDDHVEKILDNSQVPVRHKNVFLKFLIYCTGKMKCNITREYRLGKGYSRDREIYSPEEFLRIYHHTRDIETHVNQALSNRSYSAAWLFVLMHMIDAWRASDIVYGLPSVDLEEVGVTNFEWFTKKRLSKEQSLKIVNQIGSKVQKIEISKTGALGHFLVNLDMVIPSATALVIAEIHRRENNHQYLLQSLIGPNGTLQDVYAIKLFMQKNHELPRFQSRKANRTLLTYFFYSVAESGQHADIAYQMAQELRSHRHLDSTAVYIQATNKDGPLEKVSLHLFNRGHFGWLYNFLVKLYAQEDFTQYSLDEKTALIQAYRNEVSPLQAEAMASFLQSRMKEKKSVLYTIMKMEKQKVQDTLLKVLKGEMPSKMEFAQCLIYPQCVKPTAISCIHCEYIMPRAYLMLNIREEIGKLIESIRTSKFEAVRKRDSILLFKFLDLLNQAVVDLGKDYINSFINLTEIKNKLEEINGLILLE
;
A
#
# COMPACT_ATOMS: atom_id res chain seq x y z
N MET A 1 -5.41 -18.91 24.07
CA MET A 1 -6.64 -19.53 23.51
C MET A 1 -7.82 -18.65 23.89
N SER A 2 -8.86 -18.47 23.06
CA SER A 2 -10.12 -17.93 23.61
C SER A 2 -10.85 -19.09 24.29
N THR A 3 -10.69 -19.18 25.61
CA THR A 3 -11.18 -20.30 26.44
C THR A 3 -12.68 -20.53 26.21
N GLU A 4 -13.47 -19.46 26.17
CA GLU A 4 -14.92 -19.48 26.01
C GLU A 4 -15.42 -20.14 24.72
N ALA A 5 -14.80 -19.84 23.56
CA ALA A 5 -15.26 -20.43 22.30
C ALA A 5 -14.97 -21.94 22.23
N TYR A 6 -13.90 -22.39 22.88
CA TYR A 6 -13.59 -23.82 22.97
C TYR A 6 -14.50 -24.53 23.97
N GLU A 7 -14.86 -23.88 25.08
CA GLU A 7 -15.86 -24.38 26.03
C GLU A 7 -17.22 -24.60 25.36
N VAL A 8 -17.72 -23.62 24.58
CA VAL A 8 -18.97 -23.77 23.80
C VAL A 8 -18.89 -24.92 22.80
N PHE A 9 -17.71 -25.16 22.20
CA PHE A 9 -17.52 -26.34 21.36
C PHE A 9 -17.60 -27.63 22.18
N LEU A 10 -16.92 -27.69 23.33
CA LEU A 10 -16.90 -28.88 24.19
C LEU A 10 -18.29 -29.23 24.72
N GLU A 11 -19.08 -28.24 25.15
CA GLU A 11 -20.46 -28.44 25.60
C GLU A 11 -21.29 -29.16 24.53
N GLY A 12 -21.35 -28.60 23.31
CA GLY A 12 -22.13 -29.20 22.23
C GLY A 12 -21.51 -30.47 21.63
N PHE A 13 -20.19 -30.64 21.71
CA PHE A 13 -19.51 -31.82 21.17
C PHE A 13 -19.59 -33.02 22.10
N ASN A 14 -19.58 -32.81 23.42
CA ASN A 14 -19.67 -33.89 24.41
C ASN A 14 -21.06 -34.54 24.46
N GLU A 15 -22.10 -33.86 23.97
CA GLU A 15 -23.43 -34.44 23.77
C GLU A 15 -23.45 -35.48 22.64
N LEU A 16 -22.47 -35.45 21.74
CA LEU A 16 -22.35 -36.41 20.65
C LEU A 16 -21.69 -37.69 21.16
N THR A 17 -22.35 -38.83 20.99
CA THR A 17 -21.82 -40.13 21.42
C THR A 17 -21.81 -41.12 20.26
N ASN A 18 -20.61 -41.59 19.90
CA ASN A 18 -20.42 -42.74 19.02
C ASN A 18 -19.20 -43.55 19.47
N ASN A 19 -19.45 -44.62 20.23
CA ASN A 19 -18.41 -45.46 20.82
C ASN A 19 -17.53 -46.18 19.79
N LYS A 20 -17.95 -46.25 18.52
CA LYS A 20 -17.18 -46.86 17.42
C LYS A 20 -16.15 -45.90 16.80
N LEU A 21 -16.22 -44.60 17.11
CA LEU A 21 -15.43 -43.54 16.49
C LEU A 21 -14.54 -42.80 17.50
N LYS A 22 -14.14 -43.47 18.59
CA LYS A 22 -13.43 -42.85 19.72
C LYS A 22 -12.19 -42.08 19.26
N ARG A 23 -11.39 -42.65 18.36
CA ARG A 23 -10.15 -42.03 17.92
C ARG A 23 -10.40 -40.83 17.00
N THR A 24 -11.41 -40.91 16.14
CA THR A 24 -11.85 -39.81 15.27
C THR A 24 -12.35 -38.63 16.10
N PHE A 25 -13.08 -38.89 17.19
CA PHE A 25 -13.57 -37.84 18.09
C PHE A 25 -12.43 -37.13 18.82
N GLU A 26 -11.42 -37.89 19.29
CA GLU A 26 -10.18 -37.32 19.85
C GLU A 26 -9.46 -36.43 18.83
N LEU A 27 -9.23 -36.93 17.62
CA LEU A 27 -8.57 -36.17 16.54
C LEU A 27 -9.35 -34.93 16.14
N TYR A 28 -10.68 -35.01 16.11
CA TYR A 28 -11.53 -33.88 15.76
C TYR A 28 -11.49 -32.80 16.83
N ARG A 29 -11.47 -33.18 18.11
CA ARG A 29 -11.27 -32.25 19.23
C ARG A 29 -9.93 -31.52 19.11
N ASP A 30 -8.85 -32.24 18.85
CA ASP A 30 -7.51 -31.66 18.66
C ASP A 30 -7.47 -30.71 17.45
N PHE A 31 -8.08 -31.11 16.33
CA PHE A 31 -8.21 -30.27 15.14
C PHE A 31 -8.94 -28.95 15.44
N VAL A 32 -10.07 -29.01 16.15
CA VAL A 32 -10.85 -27.81 16.49
C VAL A 32 -10.07 -26.89 17.43
N ALA A 33 -9.35 -27.45 18.42
CA ALA A 33 -8.48 -26.69 19.30
C ALA A 33 -7.40 -25.92 18.50
N VAL A 34 -6.75 -26.58 17.53
CA VAL A 34 -5.76 -25.96 16.63
C VAL A 34 -6.40 -24.87 15.77
N GLN A 35 -7.58 -25.12 15.19
CA GLN A 35 -8.26 -24.11 14.33
C GLN A 35 -8.73 -22.88 15.12
N LEU A 36 -9.28 -23.06 16.32
CA LEU A 36 -9.76 -21.95 17.16
C LEU A 36 -8.61 -21.13 17.77
N SER A 37 -7.50 -21.79 18.10
CA SER A 37 -6.29 -21.12 18.59
C SER A 37 -5.60 -20.32 17.49
N ALA A 38 -5.47 -20.86 16.28
CA ALA A 38 -4.85 -20.17 15.14
C ALA A 38 -5.72 -19.06 14.51
N SER A 39 -7.02 -19.01 14.82
CA SER A 39 -7.92 -18.02 14.26
C SER A 39 -7.80 -16.66 14.96
N ASN A 40 -7.65 -15.56 14.21
CA ASN A 40 -7.85 -14.19 14.72
C ASN A 40 -9.26 -13.65 14.38
N ALA A 41 -10.21 -14.52 14.05
CA ALA A 41 -11.58 -14.07 13.79
C ALA A 41 -12.17 -13.47 15.06
N ARG A 42 -12.84 -12.32 14.95
CA ARG A 42 -13.54 -11.68 16.09
C ARG A 42 -14.70 -12.53 16.62
N ASN A 43 -15.32 -13.35 15.76
CA ASN A 43 -16.47 -14.18 16.13
C ASN A 43 -16.12 -15.68 16.22
N LYS A 44 -15.28 -16.05 17.19
CA LYS A 44 -14.84 -17.44 17.39
C LYS A 44 -15.99 -18.36 17.85
N MET A 45 -17.01 -17.82 18.51
CA MET A 45 -18.17 -18.58 18.99
C MET A 45 -19.02 -19.12 17.83
N VAL A 46 -19.22 -18.35 16.76
CA VAL A 46 -19.92 -18.84 15.56
C VAL A 46 -19.16 -19.99 14.91
N ASN A 47 -17.82 -19.90 14.86
CA ASN A 47 -16.99 -20.99 14.35
C ASN A 47 -17.09 -22.23 15.24
N ALA A 48 -17.07 -22.07 16.57
CA ALA A 48 -17.25 -23.17 17.52
C ALA A 48 -18.58 -23.92 17.27
N ARG A 49 -19.69 -23.18 17.16
CA ARG A 49 -21.00 -23.77 16.81
C ARG A 49 -21.00 -24.46 15.46
N GLN A 50 -20.29 -23.91 14.46
CA GLN A 50 -20.13 -24.55 13.15
C GLN A 50 -19.35 -25.87 13.25
N PHE A 51 -18.34 -25.96 14.12
CA PHE A 51 -17.61 -27.21 14.36
C PHE A 51 -18.48 -28.26 15.04
N VAL A 52 -19.32 -27.87 16.01
CA VAL A 52 -20.32 -28.76 16.62
C VAL A 52 -21.30 -29.28 15.57
N HIS A 53 -21.85 -28.40 14.73
CA HIS A 53 -22.81 -28.82 13.72
C HIS A 53 -22.16 -29.72 12.66
N THR A 54 -20.91 -29.45 12.26
CA THR A 54 -20.15 -30.35 11.38
C THR A 54 -19.91 -31.71 12.03
N ALA A 55 -19.63 -31.73 13.34
CA ALA A 55 -19.49 -32.98 14.08
C ALA A 55 -20.78 -33.79 14.05
N ASN A 56 -21.92 -33.16 14.34
CA ASN A 56 -23.21 -33.83 14.35
C ASN A 56 -23.63 -34.32 12.94
N THR A 57 -23.41 -33.52 11.90
CA THR A 57 -23.85 -33.85 10.54
C THR A 57 -22.95 -34.87 9.85
N ILE A 58 -21.62 -34.76 10.02
CA ILE A 58 -20.65 -35.56 9.26
C ILE A 58 -19.91 -36.53 10.19
N ILE A 59 -19.20 -36.02 11.20
CA ILE A 59 -18.22 -36.81 11.97
C ILE A 59 -18.90 -37.93 12.76
N ASN A 60 -20.02 -37.66 13.41
CA ASN A 60 -20.78 -38.63 14.21
C ASN A 60 -21.38 -39.76 13.36
N ASN A 61 -21.56 -39.51 12.06
CA ASN A 61 -22.19 -40.42 11.11
C ASN A 61 -21.17 -41.12 10.19
N LEU A 62 -19.87 -41.03 10.50
CA LEU A 62 -18.86 -41.78 9.75
C LEU A 62 -19.05 -43.29 9.95
N PRO A 63 -18.94 -44.10 8.89
CA PRO A 63 -19.15 -45.54 9.00
C PRO A 63 -18.00 -46.26 9.72
N LEU A 64 -16.80 -45.69 9.68
CA LEU A 64 -15.58 -46.19 10.27
C LEU A 64 -14.75 -45.02 10.81
N GLU A 65 -13.74 -45.35 11.62
CA GLU A 65 -12.73 -44.38 12.04
C GLU A 65 -12.07 -43.69 10.83
N ILE A 66 -11.74 -42.41 10.97
CA ILE A 66 -11.25 -41.52 9.89
C ILE A 66 -10.00 -42.03 9.15
N TYR A 67 -9.19 -42.86 9.81
CA TYR A 67 -8.02 -43.48 9.19
C TYR A 67 -8.34 -44.72 8.35
N SER A 68 -9.53 -45.31 8.56
CA SER A 68 -9.99 -46.53 7.88
C SER A 68 -10.95 -46.23 6.72
N ILE A 69 -11.51 -45.03 6.63
CA ILE A 69 -12.35 -44.64 5.50
C ILE A 69 -11.53 -44.55 4.20
N THR A 70 -12.19 -44.84 3.09
CA THR A 70 -11.61 -44.83 1.73
C THR A 70 -12.11 -43.62 0.93
N ASP A 71 -11.50 -43.39 -0.23
CA ASP A 71 -11.90 -42.35 -1.19
C ASP A 71 -13.41 -42.40 -1.52
N ASP A 72 -13.99 -43.59 -1.71
CA ASP A 72 -15.44 -43.78 -1.97
C ASP A 72 -16.33 -43.24 -0.83
N HIS A 73 -15.88 -43.34 0.42
CA HIS A 73 -16.62 -42.81 1.57
C HIS A 73 -16.58 -41.28 1.58
N VAL A 74 -15.43 -40.70 1.23
CA VAL A 74 -15.27 -39.24 1.13
C VAL A 74 -16.15 -38.70 0.01
N GLU A 75 -16.16 -39.32 -1.16
CA GLU A 75 -16.99 -38.93 -2.31
C GLU A 75 -18.48 -38.96 -1.96
N LYS A 76 -18.97 -40.01 -1.28
CA LYS A 76 -20.36 -40.07 -0.79
C LYS A 76 -20.73 -38.90 0.14
N ILE A 77 -19.81 -38.45 1.01
CA ILE A 77 -20.04 -37.29 1.88
C ILE A 77 -20.07 -35.99 1.07
N LEU A 78 -19.18 -35.85 0.09
CA LEU A 78 -19.08 -34.67 -0.75
C LEU A 78 -20.23 -34.53 -1.74
N ASP A 79 -20.79 -35.65 -2.22
CA ASP A 79 -21.92 -35.67 -3.15
C ASP A 79 -23.28 -35.54 -2.44
N ASN A 80 -23.33 -35.74 -1.13
CA ASN A 80 -24.57 -35.62 -0.36
C ASN A 80 -25.11 -34.17 -0.39
N SER A 81 -26.20 -33.94 -1.12
CA SER A 81 -26.84 -32.63 -1.29
C SER A 81 -27.45 -32.07 0.01
N GLN A 82 -27.74 -32.93 0.99
CA GLN A 82 -28.28 -32.53 2.30
C GLN A 82 -27.21 -31.92 3.22
N VAL A 83 -25.92 -32.12 2.91
CA VAL A 83 -24.82 -31.55 3.68
C VAL A 83 -24.43 -30.20 3.09
N PRO A 84 -24.58 -29.08 3.82
CA PRO A 84 -24.19 -27.78 3.31
C PRO A 84 -22.68 -27.69 3.01
N VAL A 85 -22.33 -26.97 1.94
CA VAL A 85 -20.93 -26.79 1.46
C VAL A 85 -19.98 -26.35 2.57
N ARG A 86 -20.44 -25.51 3.50
CA ARG A 86 -19.63 -25.04 4.64
C ARG A 86 -19.15 -26.17 5.55
N HIS A 87 -19.94 -27.23 5.73
CA HIS A 87 -19.59 -28.38 6.56
C HIS A 87 -18.68 -29.35 5.82
N LYS A 88 -18.93 -29.56 4.52
CA LYS A 88 -18.00 -30.28 3.63
C LYS A 88 -16.60 -29.65 3.66
N ASN A 89 -16.53 -28.33 3.64
CA ASN A 89 -15.26 -27.60 3.69
C ASN A 89 -14.52 -27.75 5.03
N VAL A 90 -15.26 -27.78 6.16
CA VAL A 90 -14.68 -28.09 7.48
C VAL A 90 -14.19 -29.54 7.52
N PHE A 91 -14.97 -30.48 7.00
CA PHE A 91 -14.60 -31.89 6.93
C PHE A 91 -13.34 -32.12 6.11
N LEU A 92 -13.19 -31.48 4.94
CA LEU A 92 -11.97 -31.60 4.14
C LEU A 92 -10.73 -31.06 4.86
N LYS A 93 -10.86 -29.96 5.61
CA LYS A 93 -9.76 -29.46 6.44
C LYS A 93 -9.38 -30.43 7.56
N PHE A 94 -10.39 -31.07 8.16
CA PHE A 94 -10.16 -32.11 9.15
C PHE A 94 -9.47 -33.34 8.53
N LEU A 95 -9.89 -33.74 7.33
CA LEU A 95 -9.27 -34.81 6.55
C LEU A 95 -7.78 -34.56 6.34
N ILE A 96 -7.43 -33.36 5.86
CA ILE A 96 -6.05 -32.92 5.63
C ILE A 96 -5.25 -32.96 6.94
N TYR A 97 -5.84 -32.49 8.03
CA TYR A 97 -5.23 -32.55 9.35
C TYR A 97 -4.91 -33.99 9.77
N CYS A 98 -5.85 -34.93 9.57
CA CYS A 98 -5.66 -36.34 9.90
C CYS A 98 -4.58 -36.99 9.03
N THR A 99 -4.60 -36.78 7.71
CA THR A 99 -3.59 -37.33 6.79
C THR A 99 -2.18 -36.83 7.07
N GLY A 100 -2.03 -35.64 7.66
CA GLY A 100 -0.73 -35.11 8.10
C GLY A 100 -0.27 -35.64 9.47
N LYS A 101 -1.16 -36.24 10.26
CA LYS A 101 -0.88 -36.74 11.63
C LYS A 101 -0.73 -38.25 11.69
N MET A 102 -1.35 -38.99 10.77
CA MET A 102 -1.33 -40.44 10.75
C MET A 102 -1.55 -40.99 9.34
N LYS A 103 -1.27 -42.29 9.16
CA LYS A 103 -1.54 -43.01 7.92
C LYS A 103 -3.05 -43.27 7.79
N CYS A 104 -3.65 -42.78 6.70
CA CYS A 104 -5.05 -43.00 6.35
C CYS A 104 -5.16 -43.81 5.05
N ASN A 105 -6.29 -44.48 4.83
CA ASN A 105 -6.60 -45.24 3.60
C ASN A 105 -7.08 -44.36 2.43
N ILE A 106 -6.94 -43.04 2.56
CA ILE A 106 -7.37 -42.05 1.57
C ILE A 106 -6.18 -41.74 0.68
N THR A 107 -6.36 -41.86 -0.64
CA THR A 107 -5.27 -41.71 -1.61
C THR A 107 -5.40 -40.45 -2.46
N ARG A 108 -6.61 -39.87 -2.57
CA ARG A 108 -6.87 -38.70 -3.40
C ARG A 108 -6.84 -37.39 -2.61
N GLU A 109 -6.44 -36.31 -3.28
CA GLU A 109 -6.64 -34.95 -2.80
C GLU A 109 -8.03 -34.43 -3.20
N TYR A 110 -8.81 -33.99 -2.22
CA TYR A 110 -10.14 -33.43 -2.45
C TYR A 110 -10.14 -31.92 -2.33
N ARG A 111 -10.71 -31.25 -3.33
CA ARG A 111 -10.96 -29.80 -3.31
C ARG A 111 -12.39 -29.53 -3.77
N LEU A 112 -13.12 -28.72 -2.99
CA LEU A 112 -14.42 -28.24 -3.45
C LEU A 112 -14.21 -27.26 -4.61
N GLY A 113 -14.88 -27.51 -5.73
CA GLY A 113 -14.92 -26.54 -6.84
C GLY A 113 -15.40 -25.19 -6.31
N LYS A 114 -14.69 -24.11 -6.65
CA LYS A 114 -15.22 -22.77 -6.45
C LYS A 114 -16.43 -22.66 -7.36
N GLY A 115 -17.64 -22.79 -6.82
CA GLY A 115 -18.85 -22.52 -7.57
C GLY A 115 -18.66 -21.20 -8.30
N TYR A 116 -18.99 -21.14 -9.60
CA TYR A 116 -18.91 -19.93 -10.40
C TYR A 116 -19.50 -18.80 -9.57
N SER A 117 -18.61 -17.93 -9.07
CA SER A 117 -19.03 -16.70 -8.43
C SER A 117 -19.87 -16.02 -9.49
N ARG A 118 -21.18 -15.85 -9.24
CA ARG A 118 -21.92 -14.76 -9.88
C ARG A 118 -20.98 -13.57 -9.85
N ASP A 119 -20.78 -12.97 -11.01
CA ASP A 119 -19.66 -12.09 -11.36
C ASP A 119 -19.22 -11.18 -10.19
N ARG A 120 -17.97 -10.71 -10.23
CA ARG A 120 -17.47 -9.72 -9.25
C ARG A 120 -18.19 -8.37 -9.48
N GLU A 121 -19.50 -8.33 -9.30
CA GLU A 121 -20.40 -7.23 -9.61
C GLU A 121 -19.95 -5.99 -8.84
N ILE A 122 -19.93 -4.89 -9.58
CA ILE A 122 -19.90 -3.51 -9.09
C ILE A 122 -21.25 -2.86 -9.39
N TYR A 123 -21.55 -1.73 -8.76
CA TYR A 123 -22.66 -0.90 -9.22
C TYR A 123 -22.27 -0.20 -10.51
N SER A 124 -23.22 -0.06 -11.43
CA SER A 124 -23.08 0.86 -12.57
C SER A 124 -22.82 2.29 -12.09
N PRO A 125 -22.25 3.18 -12.92
CA PRO A 125 -22.00 4.56 -12.54
C PRO A 125 -23.26 5.26 -12.04
N GLU A 126 -24.40 5.03 -12.70
CA GLU A 126 -25.69 5.63 -12.36
C GLU A 126 -26.21 5.10 -11.03
N GLU A 127 -26.12 3.78 -10.80
CA GLU A 127 -26.47 3.18 -9.51
C GLU A 127 -25.63 3.71 -8.36
N PHE A 128 -24.31 3.80 -8.56
CA PHE A 128 -23.38 4.29 -7.54
C PHE A 128 -23.63 5.76 -7.24
N LEU A 129 -23.84 6.58 -8.27
CA LEU A 129 -24.14 8.00 -8.14
C LEU A 129 -25.47 8.25 -7.43
N ARG A 130 -26.50 7.42 -7.67
CA ARG A 130 -27.76 7.48 -6.91
C ARG A 130 -27.56 7.21 -5.43
N ILE A 131 -26.77 6.18 -5.08
CA ILE A 131 -26.43 5.91 -3.66
C ILE A 131 -25.67 7.10 -3.08
N TYR A 132 -24.67 7.62 -3.79
CA TYR A 132 -23.85 8.75 -3.37
C TYR A 132 -24.70 9.99 -3.07
N HIS A 133 -25.55 10.41 -4.01
CA HIS A 133 -26.44 11.56 -3.84
C HIS A 133 -27.43 11.37 -2.69
N HIS A 134 -28.02 10.18 -2.57
CA HIS A 134 -28.89 9.86 -1.44
C HIS A 134 -28.13 10.03 -0.12
N THR A 135 -26.97 9.38 0.05
CA THR A 135 -26.18 9.48 1.29
C THR A 135 -25.72 10.89 1.64
N ARG A 136 -25.54 11.75 0.63
CA ARG A 136 -25.09 13.14 0.79
C ARG A 136 -26.21 14.09 1.21
N ASP A 137 -27.48 13.73 0.97
CA ASP A 137 -28.62 14.59 1.28
C ASP A 137 -28.93 14.63 2.78
N ILE A 138 -28.35 15.62 3.45
CA ILE A 138 -28.50 15.84 4.90
C ILE A 138 -29.96 16.10 5.26
N GLU A 139 -30.67 16.93 4.51
CA GLU A 139 -32.03 17.37 4.88
C GLU A 139 -33.03 16.22 4.82
N THR A 140 -32.84 15.30 3.89
CA THR A 140 -33.65 14.07 3.80
C THR A 140 -33.43 13.13 4.98
N HIS A 141 -32.26 13.17 5.63
CA HIS A 141 -31.85 12.16 6.61
C HIS A 141 -31.85 12.62 8.07
N VAL A 142 -31.57 13.89 8.36
CA VAL A 142 -31.37 14.39 9.74
C VAL A 142 -32.52 14.02 10.66
N ASN A 143 -33.76 14.37 10.32
CA ASN A 143 -34.91 14.15 11.21
C ASN A 143 -35.12 12.67 11.57
N GLN A 144 -34.88 11.78 10.61
CA GLN A 144 -35.02 10.34 10.84
C GLN A 144 -33.84 9.75 11.59
N ALA A 145 -32.64 10.28 11.37
CA ALA A 145 -31.44 9.90 12.12
C ALA A 145 -31.51 10.34 13.58
N LEU A 146 -32.09 11.52 13.88
CA LEU A 146 -32.33 11.98 15.25
C LEU A 146 -33.32 11.06 15.99
N SER A 147 -34.41 10.67 15.33
CA SER A 147 -35.47 9.85 15.95
C SER A 147 -35.17 8.35 15.99
N ASN A 148 -34.31 7.84 15.10
CA ASN A 148 -34.05 6.40 14.97
C ASN A 148 -32.55 6.09 14.91
N ARG A 149 -32.06 5.48 15.99
CA ARG A 149 -30.67 5.03 16.14
C ARG A 149 -30.22 4.06 15.04
N SER A 150 -31.05 3.08 14.70
CA SER A 150 -30.73 2.11 13.63
C SER A 150 -30.61 2.79 12.28
N TYR A 151 -31.46 3.78 12.00
CA TYR A 151 -31.38 4.60 10.79
C TYR A 151 -30.11 5.45 10.76
N SER A 152 -29.77 6.14 11.87
CA SER A 152 -28.53 6.91 12.00
C SER A 152 -27.29 6.04 11.74
N ALA A 153 -27.25 4.86 12.35
CA ALA A 153 -26.16 3.93 12.13
C ALA A 153 -26.09 3.40 10.69
N ALA A 154 -27.23 3.10 10.06
CA ALA A 154 -27.28 2.70 8.67
C ALA A 154 -26.80 3.81 7.73
N TRP A 155 -27.20 5.06 7.97
CA TRP A 155 -26.76 6.23 7.20
C TRP A 155 -25.24 6.38 7.26
N LEU A 156 -24.67 6.42 8.46
CA LEU A 156 -23.21 6.49 8.66
C LEU A 156 -22.51 5.29 8.02
N PHE A 157 -23.06 4.08 8.17
CA PHE A 157 -22.48 2.87 7.59
C PHE A 157 -22.42 2.90 6.06
N VAL A 158 -23.50 3.32 5.39
CA VAL A 158 -23.51 3.43 3.91
C VAL A 158 -22.60 4.57 3.46
N LEU A 159 -22.63 5.72 4.16
CA LEU A 159 -21.78 6.86 3.88
C LEU A 159 -20.29 6.46 3.92
N MET A 160 -19.87 5.71 4.94
CA MET A 160 -18.50 5.22 5.07
C MET A 160 -18.05 4.44 3.82
N HIS A 161 -18.94 3.67 3.17
CA HIS A 161 -18.60 2.93 1.95
C HIS A 161 -18.51 3.80 0.69
N MET A 162 -19.00 5.05 0.74
CA MET A 162 -18.89 6.01 -0.35
C MET A 162 -17.61 6.84 -0.26
N ILE A 163 -17.08 7.03 0.96
CA ILE A 163 -15.87 7.83 1.20
C ILE A 163 -14.62 6.96 1.39
N ASP A 164 -14.76 5.75 1.95
CA ASP A 164 -13.63 4.93 2.35
C ASP A 164 -13.89 3.43 2.08
N ALA A 165 -12.87 2.70 1.66
CA ALA A 165 -12.98 1.31 1.23
C ALA A 165 -12.84 0.29 2.38
N TRP A 166 -13.19 0.70 3.60
CA TRP A 166 -13.08 -0.11 4.81
C TRP A 166 -13.99 -1.32 4.78
N ARG A 167 -13.58 -2.43 5.41
CA ARG A 167 -14.48 -3.59 5.56
C ARG A 167 -15.62 -3.23 6.49
N ALA A 168 -16.80 -3.80 6.24
CA ALA A 168 -17.97 -3.61 7.10
C ALA A 168 -17.68 -3.81 8.60
N SER A 169 -16.89 -4.83 8.96
CA SER A 169 -16.48 -5.07 10.35
C SER A 169 -15.56 -3.98 10.90
N ASP A 170 -14.68 -3.44 10.07
CA ASP A 170 -13.73 -2.41 10.48
C ASP A 170 -14.49 -1.09 10.71
N ILE A 171 -15.50 -0.80 9.89
CA ILE A 171 -16.42 0.33 10.09
C ILE A 171 -17.21 0.18 11.40
N VAL A 172 -17.88 -0.96 11.62
CA VAL A 172 -18.78 -1.13 12.77
C VAL A 172 -18.06 -1.12 14.11
N TYR A 173 -16.88 -1.73 14.18
CA TYR A 173 -16.17 -1.94 15.44
C TYR A 173 -14.94 -1.05 15.62
N GLY A 174 -14.42 -0.45 14.55
CA GLY A 174 -13.15 0.29 14.55
C GLY A 174 -13.30 1.80 14.40
N LEU A 175 -14.48 2.31 14.06
CA LEU A 175 -14.71 3.75 13.92
C LEU A 175 -14.67 4.43 15.31
N PRO A 176 -13.77 5.40 15.54
CA PRO A 176 -13.60 6.03 16.85
C PRO A 176 -14.73 7.00 17.18
N SER A 177 -14.94 7.28 18.46
CA SER A 177 -15.93 8.26 18.94
C SER A 177 -15.53 9.71 18.61
N VAL A 178 -16.54 10.58 18.57
CA VAL A 178 -16.38 12.03 18.37
C VAL A 178 -16.36 12.73 19.74
N ASP A 179 -15.42 13.66 19.94
CA ASP A 179 -15.45 14.51 21.15
C ASP A 179 -16.29 15.75 20.82
N LEU A 180 -17.60 15.63 21.12
CA LEU A 180 -18.65 16.61 20.84
C LEU A 180 -18.37 18.01 21.41
N GLU A 181 -17.59 18.05 22.48
CA GLU A 181 -17.16 19.24 23.20
C GLU A 181 -16.38 20.20 22.30
N GLU A 182 -15.57 19.69 21.37
CA GLU A 182 -14.74 20.50 20.46
C GLU A 182 -15.56 21.28 19.41
N VAL A 183 -16.81 20.88 19.18
CA VAL A 183 -17.71 21.50 18.18
C VAL A 183 -18.92 22.19 18.78
N GLY A 184 -19.10 22.10 20.11
CA GLY A 184 -20.20 22.76 20.83
C GLY A 184 -21.58 22.21 20.49
N VAL A 185 -21.68 20.92 20.12
CA VAL A 185 -22.95 20.24 19.82
C VAL A 185 -23.15 19.12 20.84
N THR A 186 -24.05 19.31 21.80
CA THR A 186 -24.18 18.37 22.93
C THR A 186 -25.42 17.47 22.88
N ASN A 187 -26.45 17.83 22.10
CA ASN A 187 -27.71 17.10 22.07
C ASN A 187 -28.44 17.23 20.71
N PHE A 188 -29.52 16.46 20.54
CA PHE A 188 -30.34 16.48 19.33
C PHE A 188 -31.11 17.79 19.13
N GLU A 189 -31.47 18.52 20.19
CA GLU A 189 -32.20 19.79 20.07
C GLU A 189 -31.42 20.81 19.25
N TRP A 190 -30.09 20.78 19.29
CA TRP A 190 -29.24 21.63 18.48
C TRP A 190 -29.53 21.48 16.97
N PHE A 191 -29.76 20.26 16.49
CA PHE A 191 -30.08 19.98 15.09
C PHE A 191 -31.49 20.40 14.67
N THR A 192 -32.38 20.75 15.60
CA THR A 192 -33.71 21.26 15.24
C THR A 192 -33.65 22.67 14.67
N LYS A 193 -32.65 23.47 15.04
CA LYS A 193 -32.52 24.89 14.67
C LYS A 193 -31.25 25.23 13.89
N LYS A 194 -30.25 24.35 13.91
CA LYS A 194 -28.92 24.60 13.33
C LYS A 194 -28.43 23.41 12.49
N ARG A 195 -27.43 23.67 11.66
CA ARG A 195 -26.65 22.68 10.91
C ARG A 195 -25.17 22.95 11.16
N LEU A 196 -24.35 21.91 11.05
CA LEU A 196 -22.90 22.05 11.21
C LEU A 196 -22.35 22.98 10.13
N SER A 197 -21.51 23.93 10.53
CA SER A 197 -20.74 24.73 9.58
C SER A 197 -19.66 23.87 8.92
N LYS A 198 -19.10 24.34 7.79
CA LYS A 198 -17.96 23.68 7.14
C LYS A 198 -16.77 23.57 8.09
N GLU A 199 -16.50 24.59 8.91
CA GLU A 199 -15.41 24.59 9.88
C GLU A 199 -15.62 23.54 10.97
N GLN A 200 -16.81 23.49 11.58
CA GLN A 200 -17.15 22.47 12.58
C GLN A 200 -17.03 21.06 11.99
N SER A 201 -17.51 20.89 10.75
CA SER A 201 -17.45 19.61 10.05
C SER A 201 -16.02 19.16 9.76
N LEU A 202 -15.14 20.07 9.35
CA LEU A 202 -13.72 19.78 9.15
C LEU A 202 -13.02 19.41 10.45
N LYS A 203 -13.35 20.06 11.58
CA LYS A 203 -12.80 19.71 12.91
C LYS A 203 -13.15 18.26 13.27
N ILE A 204 -14.41 17.85 13.10
CA ILE A 204 -14.87 16.46 13.35
C ILE A 204 -14.14 15.47 12.46
N VAL A 205 -14.07 15.73 11.15
CA VAL A 205 -13.39 14.83 10.20
C VAL A 205 -11.91 14.68 10.53
N ASN A 206 -11.21 15.78 10.84
CA ASN A 206 -9.79 15.76 11.21
C ASN A 206 -9.54 15.06 12.54
N GLN A 207 -10.45 15.22 13.51
CA GLN A 207 -10.40 14.51 14.79
C GLN A 207 -10.50 13.00 14.57
N ILE A 208 -11.49 12.54 13.79
CA ILE A 208 -11.62 11.12 13.45
C ILE A 208 -10.40 10.63 12.68
N GLY A 209 -9.94 11.37 11.68
CA GLY A 209 -8.74 11.01 10.91
C GLY A 209 -7.49 10.86 11.79
N SER A 210 -7.30 11.77 12.75
CA SER A 210 -6.19 11.70 13.70
C SER A 210 -6.29 10.51 14.66
N LYS A 211 -7.50 10.12 15.07
CA LYS A 211 -7.74 8.92 15.90
C LYS A 211 -7.50 7.65 15.07
N VAL A 212 -7.97 7.62 13.83
CA VAL A 212 -7.82 6.50 12.89
C VAL A 212 -6.36 6.24 12.51
N GLN A 213 -5.56 7.27 12.28
CA GLN A 213 -4.12 7.14 11.98
C GLN A 213 -3.33 6.50 13.13
N LYS A 214 -3.90 6.44 14.34
CA LYS A 214 -3.32 5.78 15.51
C LYS A 214 -3.82 4.34 15.71
N ILE A 215 -4.76 3.87 14.87
CA ILE A 215 -5.36 2.54 14.94
C ILE A 215 -4.74 1.65 13.85
N GLU A 216 -4.27 0.46 14.26
CA GLU A 216 -3.89 -0.59 13.30
C GLU A 216 -5.15 -1.27 12.74
N ILE A 217 -5.37 -1.17 11.43
CA ILE A 217 -6.51 -1.81 10.77
C ILE A 217 -6.18 -3.27 10.40
N SER A 218 -6.76 -4.20 11.18
CA SER A 218 -6.80 -5.65 10.93
C SER A 218 -5.43 -6.37 10.89
N LYS A 219 -5.44 -7.68 10.57
CA LYS A 219 -4.30 -8.65 10.62
C LYS A 219 -2.97 -8.19 9.96
N THR A 220 -2.96 -7.06 9.26
CA THR A 220 -1.86 -6.54 8.46
C THR A 220 -1.03 -5.45 9.14
N GLY A 221 -1.46 -4.89 10.28
CA GLY A 221 -0.70 -3.87 11.03
C GLY A 221 -0.47 -2.57 10.25
N ALA A 222 -1.34 -2.24 9.29
CA ALA A 222 -1.29 -0.99 8.54
C ALA A 222 -2.07 0.09 9.27
N LEU A 223 -1.56 1.32 9.30
CA LEU A 223 -2.27 2.46 9.87
C LEU A 223 -3.54 2.73 9.05
N GLY A 224 -4.60 3.12 9.74
CA GLY A 224 -5.83 3.53 9.09
C GLY A 224 -5.69 4.85 8.38
N HIS A 225 -6.32 4.96 7.21
CA HIS A 225 -6.60 6.23 6.57
C HIS A 225 -8.10 6.53 6.70
N PHE A 226 -8.43 7.81 6.87
CA PHE A 226 -9.81 8.31 6.86
C PHE A 226 -9.85 9.49 5.90
N LEU A 227 -10.27 9.23 4.67
CA LEU A 227 -10.29 10.22 3.60
C LEU A 227 -11.74 10.59 3.28
N VAL A 228 -12.05 11.88 3.32
CA VAL A 228 -13.39 12.40 3.07
C VAL A 228 -13.34 13.44 1.98
N ASN A 229 -14.07 13.22 0.89
CA ASN A 229 -14.20 14.19 -0.19
C ASN A 229 -14.84 15.49 0.32
N LEU A 230 -14.44 16.63 -0.25
CA LEU A 230 -14.85 17.95 0.25
C LEU A 230 -16.38 18.13 0.33
N ASP A 231 -17.12 17.57 -0.62
CA ASP A 231 -18.58 17.63 -0.67
C ASP A 231 -19.27 16.63 0.29
N MET A 232 -18.51 15.66 0.81
CA MET A 232 -18.94 14.69 1.81
C MET A 232 -18.57 15.10 3.24
N VAL A 233 -17.77 16.16 3.44
CA VAL A 233 -17.33 16.62 4.77
C VAL A 233 -18.52 16.91 5.71
N ILE A 234 -19.47 17.73 5.26
CA ILE A 234 -20.63 18.11 6.10
C ILE A 234 -21.56 16.91 6.34
N PRO A 235 -21.94 16.11 5.31
CA PRO A 235 -22.73 14.89 5.52
C PRO A 235 -22.07 13.90 6.50
N SER A 236 -20.77 13.65 6.33
CA SER A 236 -19.99 12.71 7.17
C SER A 236 -19.97 13.18 8.61
N ALA A 237 -19.61 14.44 8.86
CA ALA A 237 -19.56 15.03 10.19
C ALA A 237 -20.95 15.02 10.86
N THR A 238 -22.00 15.32 10.10
CA THR A 238 -23.39 15.29 10.60
C THR A 238 -23.79 13.89 11.06
N ALA A 239 -23.57 12.88 10.22
CA ALA A 239 -23.89 11.50 10.55
C ALA A 239 -23.08 10.98 11.75
N LEU A 240 -21.78 11.33 11.82
CA LEU A 240 -20.89 11.00 12.93
C LEU A 240 -21.38 11.58 14.27
N VAL A 241 -21.73 12.87 14.29
CA VAL A 241 -22.22 13.54 15.51
C VAL A 241 -23.55 12.94 15.97
N ILE A 242 -24.50 12.72 15.07
CA ILE A 242 -25.79 12.12 15.45
C ILE A 242 -25.60 10.70 15.98
N ALA A 243 -24.73 9.89 15.36
CA ALA A 243 -24.40 8.55 15.85
C ALA A 243 -23.71 8.60 17.23
N GLU A 244 -22.83 9.56 17.48
CA GLU A 244 -22.16 9.75 18.77
C GLU A 244 -23.16 10.14 19.88
N ILE A 245 -24.10 11.04 19.60
CA ILE A 245 -25.14 11.40 20.59
C ILE A 245 -25.96 10.15 20.96
N HIS A 246 -26.43 9.37 19.98
CA HIS A 246 -27.11 8.09 20.23
C HIS A 246 -26.25 7.14 21.06
N ARG A 247 -24.95 7.05 20.75
CA ARG A 247 -24.00 6.20 21.50
C ARG A 247 -23.92 6.62 22.97
N ARG A 248 -23.80 7.93 23.25
CA ARG A 248 -23.72 8.50 24.61
C ARG A 248 -25.01 8.30 25.39
N GLU A 249 -26.17 8.60 24.81
CA GLU A 249 -27.48 8.45 25.47
C GLU A 249 -27.81 7.00 25.84
N ASN A 250 -27.33 6.04 25.06
CA ASN A 250 -27.56 4.61 25.28
C ASN A 250 -26.39 3.91 26.00
N ASN A 251 -25.36 4.65 26.41
CA ASN A 251 -24.13 4.12 27.01
C ASN A 251 -23.49 2.95 26.21
N HIS A 252 -23.45 3.10 24.88
CA HIS A 252 -22.93 2.08 23.98
C HIS A 252 -21.42 2.16 23.78
N GLN A 253 -20.80 1.00 23.55
CA GLN A 253 -19.38 0.91 23.25
C GLN A 253 -19.04 1.43 21.84
N TYR A 254 -19.83 1.04 20.83
CA TYR A 254 -19.56 1.39 19.43
C TYR A 254 -20.56 2.42 18.88
N LEU A 255 -20.11 3.30 17.98
CA LEU A 255 -20.98 4.25 17.27
C LEU A 255 -22.13 3.54 16.53
N LEU A 256 -21.81 2.40 15.92
CA LEU A 256 -22.71 1.62 15.07
C LEU A 256 -23.29 0.41 15.82
N GLN A 257 -23.44 0.51 17.15
CA GLN A 257 -23.89 -0.60 18.01
C GLN A 257 -25.19 -1.27 17.53
N SER A 258 -26.13 -0.48 17.00
CA SER A 258 -27.42 -0.98 16.50
C SER A 258 -27.30 -1.94 15.32
N LEU A 259 -26.19 -1.94 14.58
CA LEU A 259 -25.95 -2.87 13.49
C LEU A 259 -25.39 -4.23 13.97
N ILE A 260 -25.02 -4.32 15.25
CA ILE A 260 -24.46 -5.52 15.87
C ILE A 260 -25.59 -6.37 16.45
N GLY A 261 -25.75 -7.58 15.92
CA GLY A 261 -26.70 -8.56 16.44
C GLY A 261 -26.22 -9.24 17.73
N PRO A 262 -27.09 -10.04 18.39
CA PRO A 262 -26.81 -10.66 19.69
C PRO A 262 -25.57 -11.57 19.70
N ASN A 263 -25.21 -12.13 18.55
CA ASN A 263 -24.04 -13.00 18.40
C ASN A 263 -22.78 -12.26 17.93
N GLY A 264 -22.73 -10.92 17.97
CA GLY A 264 -21.61 -10.14 17.44
C GLY A 264 -21.46 -10.23 15.93
N THR A 265 -22.55 -10.55 15.22
CA THR A 265 -22.61 -10.54 13.75
C THR A 265 -23.30 -9.28 13.28
N LEU A 266 -22.86 -8.72 12.15
CA LEU A 266 -23.56 -7.62 11.50
C LEU A 266 -24.93 -8.15 11.00
N GLN A 267 -26.01 -7.73 11.64
CA GLN A 267 -27.32 -8.40 11.50
C GLN A 267 -28.43 -7.48 11.05
N ASP A 268 -28.30 -6.15 11.20
CA ASP A 268 -29.38 -5.22 10.90
C ASP A 268 -29.45 -4.87 9.40
N VAL A 269 -29.66 -5.91 8.58
CA VAL A 269 -30.03 -5.78 7.16
C VAL A 269 -31.29 -4.93 7.03
N TYR A 270 -32.17 -4.95 8.04
CA TYR A 270 -33.38 -4.16 8.06
C TYR A 270 -33.11 -2.66 8.15
N ALA A 271 -32.23 -2.19 9.02
CA ALA A 271 -31.86 -0.78 9.11
C ALA A 271 -31.22 -0.25 7.83
N ILE A 272 -30.31 -1.02 7.23
CA ILE A 272 -29.72 -0.69 5.92
C ILE A 272 -30.83 -0.66 4.87
N LYS A 273 -31.72 -1.65 4.86
CA LYS A 273 -32.85 -1.68 3.93
C LYS A 273 -33.78 -0.48 4.12
N LEU A 274 -34.09 -0.09 5.36
CA LEU A 274 -34.90 1.06 5.71
C LEU A 274 -34.28 2.37 5.21
N PHE A 275 -32.97 2.53 5.40
CA PHE A 275 -32.22 3.67 4.88
C PHE A 275 -32.28 3.74 3.34
N MET A 276 -32.17 2.59 2.66
CA MET A 276 -32.21 2.48 1.20
C MET A 276 -33.63 2.54 0.61
N GLN A 277 -34.67 2.16 1.36
CA GLN A 277 -36.05 2.02 0.85
C GLN A 277 -36.79 3.34 0.66
N LYS A 278 -36.30 4.45 1.21
CA LYS A 278 -36.94 5.77 1.08
C LYS A 278 -36.98 6.27 -0.37
N ASN A 279 -36.14 5.69 -1.24
CA ASN A 279 -36.13 5.96 -2.66
C ASN A 279 -36.21 4.63 -3.44
N HIS A 280 -37.34 4.38 -4.11
CA HIS A 280 -37.61 3.14 -4.83
C HIS A 280 -36.64 2.88 -6.02
N GLU A 281 -35.90 3.90 -6.45
CA GLU A 281 -34.92 3.82 -7.53
C GLU A 281 -33.50 3.43 -7.05
N LEU A 282 -33.31 3.30 -5.73
CA LEU A 282 -32.01 2.90 -5.19
C LEU A 282 -31.76 1.40 -5.37
N PRO A 283 -30.56 1.03 -5.84
CA PRO A 283 -30.20 -0.38 -5.96
C PRO A 283 -30.03 -1.00 -4.56
N ARG A 284 -30.11 -2.33 -4.51
CA ARG A 284 -29.85 -3.08 -3.27
C ARG A 284 -28.42 -2.85 -2.79
N PHE A 285 -28.27 -2.25 -1.61
CA PHE A 285 -26.96 -2.03 -1.00
C PHE A 285 -26.29 -3.32 -0.53
N GLN A 286 -25.01 -3.48 -0.85
CA GLN A 286 -24.13 -4.54 -0.38
C GLN A 286 -22.74 -3.96 -0.15
N SER A 287 -22.25 -4.01 1.09
CA SER A 287 -20.93 -3.50 1.49
C SER A 287 -19.79 -3.96 0.55
N ARG A 288 -19.74 -5.26 0.22
CA ARG A 288 -18.69 -5.79 -0.67
C ARG A 288 -18.80 -5.24 -2.09
N LYS A 289 -20.01 -5.04 -2.61
CA LYS A 289 -20.26 -4.46 -3.94
C LYS A 289 -19.87 -2.97 -3.95
N ALA A 290 -20.24 -2.22 -2.91
CA ALA A 290 -19.89 -0.81 -2.73
C ALA A 290 -18.37 -0.60 -2.68
N ASN A 291 -17.65 -1.38 -1.84
CA ASN A 291 -16.18 -1.26 -1.77
C ASN A 291 -15.49 -1.59 -3.09
N ARG A 292 -15.97 -2.62 -3.81
CA ARG A 292 -15.44 -2.94 -5.14
C ARG A 292 -15.67 -1.79 -6.11
N THR A 293 -16.87 -1.22 -6.09
CA THR A 293 -17.27 -0.10 -6.95
C THR A 293 -16.40 1.12 -6.70
N LEU A 294 -16.28 1.56 -5.43
CA LEU A 294 -15.44 2.70 -5.04
C LEU A 294 -14.00 2.53 -5.49
N LEU A 295 -13.39 1.38 -5.19
CA LEU A 295 -12.00 1.09 -5.59
C LEU A 295 -11.81 1.04 -7.10
N THR A 296 -12.80 0.51 -7.81
CA THR A 296 -12.76 0.39 -9.27
C THR A 296 -12.83 1.77 -9.92
N TYR A 297 -13.78 2.62 -9.51
CA TYR A 297 -13.89 3.98 -10.05
C TYR A 297 -12.76 4.90 -9.60
N PHE A 298 -12.27 4.76 -8.36
CA PHE A 298 -11.09 5.47 -7.91
C PHE A 298 -9.84 5.08 -8.72
N PHE A 299 -9.67 3.79 -9.01
CA PHE A 299 -8.58 3.33 -9.87
C PHE A 299 -8.70 3.93 -11.28
N TYR A 300 -9.89 3.89 -11.89
CA TYR A 300 -10.10 4.44 -13.23
C TYR A 300 -9.85 5.96 -13.29
N SER A 301 -10.33 6.71 -12.30
CA SER A 301 -10.13 8.17 -12.28
C SER A 301 -8.65 8.56 -12.19
N VAL A 302 -7.85 7.82 -11.41
CA VAL A 302 -6.40 8.06 -11.32
C VAL A 302 -5.68 7.57 -12.57
N ALA A 303 -6.06 6.42 -13.13
CA ALA A 303 -5.46 5.86 -14.34
C ALA A 303 -5.69 6.74 -15.58
N GLU A 304 -6.91 7.27 -15.75
CA GLU A 304 -7.29 8.11 -16.89
C GLU A 304 -6.76 9.55 -16.80
N SER A 305 -6.38 10.01 -15.60
CA SER A 305 -5.78 11.34 -15.41
C SER A 305 -4.43 11.54 -16.11
N GLY A 306 -3.78 10.46 -16.55
CA GLY A 306 -2.51 10.46 -17.29
C GLY A 306 -1.26 10.83 -16.48
N GLN A 307 -1.40 11.66 -15.43
CA GLN A 307 -0.29 12.13 -14.59
C GLN A 307 0.18 11.10 -13.56
N HIS A 308 -0.72 10.24 -13.09
CA HIS A 308 -0.49 9.30 -11.99
C HIS A 308 -0.91 7.86 -12.34
N ALA A 309 -1.02 7.54 -13.63
CA ALA A 309 -1.48 6.25 -14.10
C ALA A 309 -0.60 5.08 -13.62
N ASP A 310 0.69 5.34 -13.39
CA ASP A 310 1.69 4.41 -12.89
C ASP A 310 1.57 4.12 -11.38
N ILE A 311 0.90 4.97 -10.61
CA ILE A 311 0.68 4.81 -9.16
C ILE A 311 -0.78 4.53 -8.79
N ALA A 312 -1.70 4.52 -9.77
CA ALA A 312 -3.14 4.29 -9.57
C ALA A 312 -3.45 3.03 -8.74
N TYR A 313 -2.70 1.96 -9.00
CA TYR A 313 -2.85 0.70 -8.27
C TYR A 313 -2.41 0.81 -6.81
N GLN A 314 -1.28 1.47 -6.55
CA GLN A 314 -0.78 1.70 -5.19
C GLN A 314 -1.75 2.60 -4.40
N MET A 315 -2.26 3.66 -5.02
CA MET A 315 -3.25 4.54 -4.40
C MET A 315 -4.54 3.78 -4.04
N ALA A 316 -5.01 2.87 -4.90
CA ALA A 316 -6.16 2.03 -4.59
C ALA A 316 -5.87 1.02 -3.46
N GLN A 317 -4.63 0.54 -3.32
CA GLN A 317 -4.21 -0.30 -2.19
C GLN A 317 -4.14 0.49 -0.88
N GLU A 318 -3.60 1.71 -0.92
CA GLU A 318 -3.50 2.64 0.21
C GLU A 318 -4.90 3.04 0.71
N LEU A 319 -5.84 3.34 -0.20
CA LEU A 319 -7.25 3.61 0.13
C LEU A 319 -7.91 2.42 0.87
N ARG A 320 -7.38 1.21 0.73
CA ARG A 320 -7.89 0.02 1.40
C ARG A 320 -7.08 -0.38 2.64
N SER A 321 -5.96 0.29 2.94
CA SER A 321 -4.97 -0.11 3.95
C SER A 321 -4.51 -1.58 3.82
N HIS A 322 -4.36 -2.08 2.58
CA HIS A 322 -3.93 -3.46 2.30
C HIS A 322 -2.42 -3.54 2.00
N ARG A 323 -1.68 -4.43 2.69
CA ARG A 323 -0.25 -4.74 2.38
C ARG A 323 -0.02 -5.89 1.38
N HIS A 324 -1.05 -6.68 1.04
CA HIS A 324 -0.92 -7.84 0.15
C HIS A 324 -1.55 -7.60 -1.24
N LEU A 325 -0.73 -7.81 -2.27
CA LEU A 325 -0.97 -7.53 -3.70
C LEU A 325 -2.17 -8.27 -4.31
N ASP A 326 -2.33 -9.56 -4.00
CA ASP A 326 -3.25 -10.41 -4.76
C ASP A 326 -4.74 -10.05 -4.58
N SER A 327 -5.12 -9.39 -3.49
CA SER A 327 -6.53 -9.16 -3.21
C SER A 327 -7.14 -7.97 -3.97
N THR A 328 -6.36 -6.92 -4.27
CA THR A 328 -6.85 -5.71 -4.97
C THR A 328 -6.83 -5.91 -6.49
N ALA A 329 -5.83 -6.61 -7.02
CA ALA A 329 -5.73 -6.96 -8.45
C ALA A 329 -6.94 -7.78 -8.93
N VAL A 330 -7.41 -8.71 -8.09
CA VAL A 330 -8.63 -9.51 -8.32
C VAL A 330 -9.89 -8.62 -8.41
N TYR A 331 -9.95 -7.47 -7.74
CA TYR A 331 -11.13 -6.60 -7.86
C TYR A 331 -11.11 -5.75 -9.14
N ILE A 332 -9.94 -5.33 -9.60
CA ILE A 332 -9.78 -4.48 -10.80
C ILE A 332 -9.85 -5.33 -12.08
N GLN A 333 -9.25 -6.54 -12.09
CA GLN A 333 -9.23 -7.43 -13.26
C GLN A 333 -10.59 -8.02 -13.64
N ALA A 334 -11.53 -8.19 -12.71
CA ALA A 334 -12.79 -8.88 -13.04
C ALA A 334 -13.86 -8.00 -13.69
N THR A 335 -13.65 -6.69 -13.70
CA THR A 335 -14.66 -5.71 -14.12
C THR A 335 -14.46 -5.24 -15.55
N ASN A 336 -13.33 -5.59 -16.17
CA ASN A 336 -13.06 -5.36 -17.59
C ASN A 336 -13.21 -6.67 -18.36
N LYS A 337 -14.39 -6.91 -18.94
CA LYS A 337 -14.55 -7.98 -19.94
C LYS A 337 -14.33 -7.49 -21.38
N ASP A 338 -14.40 -6.18 -21.66
CA ASP A 338 -14.47 -5.68 -23.05
C ASP A 338 -13.74 -4.34 -23.35
N GLY A 339 -12.63 -4.00 -22.66
CA GLY A 339 -12.02 -2.65 -22.81
C GLY A 339 -10.50 -2.58 -23.03
N PRO A 340 -9.98 -1.47 -23.63
CA PRO A 340 -8.54 -1.16 -23.82
C PRO A 340 -7.70 -1.08 -22.53
N LEU A 341 -8.33 -1.28 -21.37
CA LEU A 341 -7.76 -1.25 -20.02
C LEU A 341 -7.14 -2.57 -19.55
N GLU A 342 -7.34 -3.67 -20.29
CA GLU A 342 -6.51 -4.87 -20.11
C GLU A 342 -5.03 -4.51 -20.34
N LYS A 343 -4.74 -3.65 -21.34
CA LYS A 343 -3.39 -3.12 -21.58
C LYS A 343 -2.87 -2.30 -20.40
N VAL A 344 -3.63 -1.35 -19.85
CA VAL A 344 -3.17 -0.50 -18.73
C VAL A 344 -2.85 -1.35 -17.49
N SER A 345 -3.72 -2.31 -17.17
CA SER A 345 -3.54 -3.24 -16.05
C SER A 345 -2.35 -4.18 -16.26
N LEU A 346 -2.18 -4.68 -17.50
CA LEU A 346 -1.04 -5.49 -17.92
C LEU A 346 0.27 -4.69 -17.84
N HIS A 347 0.28 -3.43 -18.27
CA HIS A 347 1.46 -2.56 -18.18
C HIS A 347 1.87 -2.27 -16.74
N LEU A 348 0.90 -1.95 -15.87
CA LEU A 348 1.15 -1.79 -14.43
C LEU A 348 1.76 -3.05 -13.81
N PHE A 349 1.24 -4.23 -14.18
CA PHE A 349 1.79 -5.51 -13.74
C PHE A 349 3.20 -5.77 -14.29
N ASN A 350 3.40 -5.54 -15.59
CA ASN A 350 4.66 -5.77 -16.30
C ASN A 350 5.79 -4.87 -15.81
N ARG A 351 5.50 -3.62 -15.42
CA ARG A 351 6.48 -2.72 -14.77
C ARG A 351 6.91 -3.26 -13.41
N GLY A 352 5.99 -3.91 -12.70
CA GLY A 352 6.18 -4.53 -11.39
C GLY A 352 6.51 -3.54 -10.26
N HIS A 353 6.91 -4.07 -9.11
CA HIS A 353 7.20 -3.27 -7.93
C HIS A 353 8.28 -2.22 -8.19
N PHE A 354 8.04 -0.99 -7.75
CA PHE A 354 8.87 0.20 -8.04
C PHE A 354 8.89 0.61 -9.51
N GLY A 355 7.97 0.14 -10.35
CA GLY A 355 7.83 0.61 -11.75
C GLY A 355 7.71 2.13 -11.88
N TRP A 356 7.13 2.79 -10.88
CA TRP A 356 7.08 4.26 -10.78
C TRP A 356 8.47 4.90 -10.65
N LEU A 357 9.40 4.29 -9.88
CA LEU A 357 10.76 4.81 -9.69
C LEU A 357 11.49 4.85 -11.04
N TYR A 358 11.45 3.74 -11.78
CA TYR A 358 12.03 3.67 -13.12
C TYR A 358 11.30 4.57 -14.12
N ASN A 359 9.97 4.72 -14.00
CA ASN A 359 9.22 5.68 -14.80
C ASN A 359 9.74 7.12 -14.60
N PHE A 360 10.01 7.53 -13.36
CA PHE A 360 10.64 8.82 -13.07
C PHE A 360 12.05 8.94 -13.64
N LEU A 361 12.88 7.90 -13.53
CA LEU A 361 14.23 7.89 -14.10
C LEU A 361 14.20 8.05 -15.63
N VAL A 362 13.36 7.27 -16.31
CA VAL A 362 13.20 7.36 -17.77
C VAL A 362 12.65 8.73 -18.17
N LYS A 363 11.70 9.28 -17.41
CA LYS A 363 11.17 10.63 -17.64
C LYS A 363 12.22 11.73 -17.45
N LEU A 364 13.14 11.58 -16.50
CA LEU A 364 14.25 12.52 -16.30
C LEU A 364 15.33 12.39 -17.37
N TYR A 365 15.52 11.19 -17.92
CA TYR A 365 16.52 10.91 -18.96
C TYR A 365 16.04 11.30 -20.36
N ALA A 366 14.77 11.09 -20.67
CA ALA A 366 14.15 11.53 -21.92
C ALA A 366 14.12 13.06 -21.96
N GLN A 367 15.08 13.65 -22.69
CA GLN A 367 15.14 15.09 -22.93
C GLN A 367 13.95 15.61 -23.78
N GLU A 368 13.25 14.69 -24.47
CA GLU A 368 12.01 14.95 -25.18
C GLU A 368 10.78 14.66 -24.32
N ASP A 369 9.65 15.27 -24.70
CA ASP A 369 8.41 15.22 -23.96
C ASP A 369 7.93 13.77 -23.81
N PHE A 370 8.17 13.18 -22.62
CA PHE A 370 7.84 11.79 -22.28
C PHE A 370 6.34 11.46 -22.47
N THR A 371 5.51 12.47 -22.72
CA THR A 371 4.13 12.40 -23.18
C THR A 371 3.97 11.72 -24.55
N GLN A 372 4.98 11.78 -25.43
CA GLN A 372 4.91 11.23 -26.79
C GLN A 372 5.06 9.70 -26.87
N TYR A 373 5.68 9.06 -25.88
CA TYR A 373 5.82 7.61 -25.85
C TYR A 373 4.49 6.93 -25.52
N SER A 374 4.17 5.87 -26.25
CA SER A 374 3.04 5.00 -25.97
C SER A 374 3.21 4.25 -24.63
N LEU A 375 2.11 3.74 -24.08
CA LEU A 375 2.12 2.93 -22.84
C LEU A 375 2.97 1.66 -22.97
N ASP A 376 2.97 1.05 -24.16
CA ASP A 376 3.76 -0.12 -24.52
C ASP A 376 5.27 0.20 -24.47
N GLU A 377 5.70 1.27 -25.14
CA GLU A 377 7.11 1.71 -25.17
C GLU A 377 7.63 2.13 -23.79
N LYS A 378 6.82 2.88 -23.03
CA LYS A 378 7.14 3.27 -21.65
C LYS A 378 7.38 2.04 -20.78
N THR A 379 6.54 1.03 -20.93
CA THR A 379 6.63 -0.20 -20.14
C THR A 379 7.88 -1.00 -20.51
N ALA A 380 8.19 -1.12 -21.80
CA ALA A 380 9.41 -1.79 -22.26
C ALA A 380 10.68 -1.10 -21.72
N LEU A 381 10.73 0.24 -21.76
CA LEU A 381 11.85 1.02 -21.21
C LEU A 381 11.98 0.80 -19.69
N ILE A 382 10.88 0.87 -18.95
CA ILE A 382 10.87 0.63 -17.50
C ILE A 382 11.38 -0.78 -17.17
N GLN A 383 10.96 -1.79 -17.93
CA GLN A 383 11.40 -3.17 -17.75
C GLN A 383 12.88 -3.36 -18.06
N ALA A 384 13.40 -2.71 -19.12
CA ALA A 384 14.82 -2.74 -19.45
C ALA A 384 15.67 -2.13 -18.33
N TYR A 385 15.34 -0.92 -17.88
CA TYR A 385 16.06 -0.26 -16.79
C TYR A 385 16.04 -1.04 -15.48
N ARG A 386 14.91 -1.68 -15.16
CA ARG A 386 14.76 -2.51 -13.96
C ARG A 386 15.63 -3.77 -13.99
N ASN A 387 15.90 -4.33 -15.16
CA ASN A 387 16.78 -5.49 -15.29
C ASN A 387 18.26 -5.11 -15.15
N GLU A 388 18.62 -3.87 -15.45
CA GLU A 388 20.01 -3.39 -15.41
C GLU A 388 20.38 -2.69 -14.10
N VAL A 389 19.43 -2.00 -13.46
CA VAL A 389 19.63 -1.20 -12.26
C VAL A 389 18.64 -1.65 -11.19
N SER A 390 19.14 -2.07 -10.03
CA SER A 390 18.28 -2.41 -8.90
C SER A 390 17.68 -1.15 -8.24
N PRO A 391 16.55 -1.26 -7.50
CA PRO A 391 15.94 -0.11 -6.84
C PRO A 391 16.91 0.60 -5.87
N LEU A 392 17.76 -0.20 -5.21
CA LEU A 392 18.76 0.26 -4.26
C LEU A 392 19.86 1.08 -4.93
N GLN A 393 20.36 0.60 -6.08
CA GLN A 393 21.32 1.35 -6.90
C GLN A 393 20.71 2.65 -7.42
N ALA A 394 19.45 2.64 -7.87
CA ALA A 394 18.74 3.83 -8.30
C ALA A 394 18.62 4.88 -7.17
N GLU A 395 18.27 4.46 -5.96
CA GLU A 395 18.21 5.35 -4.78
C GLU A 395 19.59 5.89 -4.37
N ALA A 396 20.63 5.06 -4.43
CA ALA A 396 22.01 5.47 -4.15
C ALA A 396 22.49 6.53 -5.17
N MET A 397 22.19 6.35 -6.46
CA MET A 397 22.47 7.34 -7.50
C MET A 397 21.73 8.66 -7.26
N ALA A 398 20.44 8.60 -6.90
CA ALA A 398 19.66 9.80 -6.58
C ALA A 398 20.24 10.53 -5.36
N SER A 399 20.63 9.79 -4.32
CA SER A 399 21.27 10.33 -3.11
C SER A 399 22.61 10.99 -3.41
N PHE A 400 23.43 10.37 -4.27
CA PHE A 400 24.67 10.95 -4.77
C PHE A 400 24.41 12.29 -5.46
N LEU A 401 23.51 12.36 -6.44
CA LEU A 401 23.19 13.60 -7.15
C LEU A 401 22.67 14.69 -6.21
N GLN A 402 21.80 14.33 -5.26
CA GLN A 402 21.30 15.28 -4.26
C GLN A 402 22.43 15.86 -3.40
N SER A 403 23.41 15.05 -3.01
CA SER A 403 24.59 15.53 -2.25
C SER A 403 25.40 16.54 -3.06
N ARG A 404 25.62 16.29 -4.37
CA ARG A 404 26.31 17.22 -5.28
C ARG A 404 25.58 18.55 -5.41
N MET A 405 24.25 18.51 -5.52
CA MET A 405 23.44 19.73 -5.56
C MET A 405 23.54 20.54 -4.26
N LYS A 406 23.58 19.89 -3.10
CA LYS A 406 23.77 20.57 -1.80
C LYS A 406 25.14 21.25 -1.72
N GLU A 407 26.20 20.58 -2.15
CA GLU A 407 27.55 21.18 -2.22
C GLU A 407 27.58 22.42 -3.12
N LYS A 408 27.03 22.33 -4.35
CA LYS A 408 26.96 23.48 -5.28
C LYS A 408 26.16 24.65 -4.70
N LYS A 409 25.02 24.38 -4.05
CA LYS A 409 24.24 25.41 -3.36
C LYS A 409 25.04 26.10 -2.25
N SER A 410 25.81 25.35 -1.47
CA SER A 410 26.68 25.91 -0.43
C SER A 410 27.66 26.93 -0.99
N VAL A 411 28.34 26.59 -2.09
CA VAL A 411 29.28 27.48 -2.78
C VAL A 411 28.58 28.75 -3.29
N LEU A 412 27.39 28.60 -3.88
CA LEU A 412 26.59 29.73 -4.34
C LEU A 412 26.21 30.66 -3.18
N TYR A 413 25.77 30.11 -2.04
CA TYR A 413 25.50 30.90 -0.83
C TYR A 413 26.75 31.64 -0.34
N THR A 414 27.93 31.03 -0.40
CA THR A 414 29.20 31.69 -0.05
C THR A 414 29.45 32.89 -0.96
N ILE A 415 29.26 32.75 -2.27
CA ILE A 415 29.43 33.85 -3.24
C ILE A 415 28.39 34.95 -3.01
N MET A 416 27.12 34.60 -2.78
CA MET A 416 26.05 35.57 -2.54
C MET A 416 26.25 36.40 -1.27
N LYS A 417 26.98 35.88 -0.28
CA LYS A 417 27.33 36.59 0.95
C LYS A 417 28.55 37.50 0.81
N MET A 418 29.29 37.42 -0.29
CA MET A 418 30.43 38.30 -0.55
C MET A 418 29.93 39.65 -1.08
N GLU A 419 30.58 40.72 -0.67
CA GLU A 419 30.36 42.03 -1.27
C GLU A 419 30.77 42.03 -2.75
N LYS A 420 30.05 42.78 -3.58
CA LYS A 420 30.26 42.83 -5.04
C LYS A 420 31.73 43.09 -5.42
N GLN A 421 32.38 44.02 -4.72
CA GLN A 421 33.79 44.35 -4.95
C GLN A 421 34.72 43.15 -4.68
N LYS A 422 34.47 42.45 -3.56
CA LYS A 422 35.22 41.26 -3.17
C LYS A 422 35.04 40.10 -4.15
N VAL A 423 33.85 39.94 -4.73
CA VAL A 423 33.61 38.94 -5.79
C VAL A 423 34.42 39.26 -7.05
N GLN A 424 34.42 40.53 -7.48
CA GLN A 424 35.20 40.98 -8.65
C GLN A 424 36.71 40.76 -8.45
N ASP A 425 37.22 41.15 -7.28
CA ASP A 425 38.64 40.94 -6.93
C ASP A 425 39.01 39.46 -6.89
N THR A 426 38.14 38.62 -6.32
CA THR A 426 38.33 37.16 -6.26
C THR A 426 38.37 36.56 -7.66
N LEU A 427 37.45 36.96 -8.55
CA LEU A 427 37.41 36.47 -9.92
C LEU A 427 38.67 36.86 -10.70
N LEU A 428 39.13 38.11 -10.57
CA LEU A 428 40.38 38.58 -11.18
C LEU A 428 41.59 37.77 -10.71
N LYS A 429 41.67 37.45 -9.41
CA LYS A 429 42.74 36.61 -8.86
C LYS A 429 42.69 35.18 -9.39
N VAL A 430 41.50 34.57 -9.49
CA VAL A 430 41.32 33.23 -10.09
C VAL A 430 41.79 33.20 -11.55
N LEU A 431 41.42 34.22 -12.33
CA LEU A 431 41.82 34.35 -13.74
C LEU A 431 43.33 34.51 -13.90
N LYS A 432 43.97 35.31 -13.03
CA LYS A 432 45.43 35.48 -12.97
C LYS A 432 46.17 34.26 -12.42
N GLY A 433 45.47 33.33 -11.78
CA GLY A 433 46.08 32.15 -11.17
C GLY A 433 46.64 32.36 -9.76
N GLU A 434 46.27 33.44 -9.10
CA GLU A 434 46.76 33.87 -7.78
C GLU A 434 46.00 33.21 -6.61
N MET A 435 45.14 32.23 -6.88
CA MET A 435 44.35 31.50 -5.87
C MET A 435 44.62 29.99 -5.95
N PRO A 436 45.85 29.54 -5.61
CA PRO A 436 46.25 28.16 -5.82
C PRO A 436 45.40 27.19 -5.00
N SER A 437 45.04 26.08 -5.63
CA SER A 437 44.54 24.90 -4.94
C SER A 437 45.69 23.95 -4.56
N LYS A 438 45.39 22.83 -3.91
CA LYS A 438 46.38 21.76 -3.65
C LYS A 438 46.62 20.86 -4.88
N MET A 439 46.07 21.22 -6.03
CA MET A 439 46.22 20.48 -7.27
C MET A 439 46.75 21.37 -8.38
N GLU A 440 47.58 20.76 -9.23
CA GLU A 440 47.98 21.37 -10.49
C GLU A 440 46.75 21.58 -11.40
N PHE A 441 46.75 22.67 -12.15
CA PHE A 441 45.65 23.06 -13.06
C PHE A 441 44.29 23.30 -12.36
N ALA A 442 44.27 23.62 -11.07
CA ALA A 442 43.05 24.04 -10.37
C ALA A 442 43.30 25.23 -9.42
N GLN A 443 42.27 26.05 -9.25
CA GLN A 443 42.25 27.20 -8.34
C GLN A 443 41.27 26.95 -7.19
N CYS A 444 41.35 27.74 -6.12
CA CYS A 444 40.49 27.59 -4.93
C CYS A 444 39.73 28.89 -4.66
N LEU A 445 38.40 28.82 -4.60
CA LEU A 445 37.55 30.00 -4.40
C LEU A 445 37.79 30.72 -3.06
N ILE A 446 38.20 29.99 -2.03
CA ILE A 446 38.34 30.50 -0.65
C ILE A 446 39.80 30.66 -0.21
N TYR A 447 40.76 30.61 -1.14
CA TYR A 447 42.17 30.81 -0.81
C TYR A 447 42.40 32.16 -0.11
N PRO A 448 43.21 32.25 0.97
CA PRO A 448 44.03 31.20 1.59
C PRO A 448 43.35 30.37 2.71
N GLN A 449 42.07 30.61 3.01
CA GLN A 449 41.37 30.03 4.16
C GLN A 449 40.81 28.64 3.84
N CYS A 450 41.68 27.62 3.84
CA CYS A 450 41.28 26.24 3.52
C CYS A 450 40.48 25.59 4.67
N VAL A 451 39.26 25.14 4.37
CA VAL A 451 38.42 24.35 5.30
C VAL A 451 38.91 22.91 5.52
N LYS A 452 39.80 22.42 4.64
CA LYS A 452 40.36 21.04 4.66
C LYS A 452 41.89 21.08 4.61
N PRO A 453 42.58 21.61 5.64
CA PRO A 453 44.03 21.85 5.61
C PRO A 453 44.86 20.56 5.53
N THR A 454 44.35 19.43 6.01
CA THR A 454 45.03 18.13 5.98
C THR A 454 44.83 17.33 4.69
N ALA A 455 43.89 17.74 3.82
CA ALA A 455 43.64 17.02 2.57
C ALA A 455 44.84 17.12 1.62
N ILE A 456 45.21 16.00 0.99
CA ILE A 456 46.34 15.95 0.04
C ILE A 456 45.93 16.50 -1.33
N SER A 457 44.64 16.45 -1.66
CA SER A 457 44.08 16.90 -2.94
C SER A 457 42.80 17.71 -2.73
N CYS A 458 42.52 18.65 -3.64
CA CYS A 458 41.31 19.46 -3.66
C CYS A 458 40.21 18.90 -4.57
N ILE A 459 40.42 17.75 -5.22
CA ILE A 459 39.50 17.22 -6.26
C ILE A 459 38.07 16.95 -5.75
N HIS A 460 37.92 16.76 -4.43
CA HIS A 460 36.63 16.56 -3.75
C HIS A 460 36.19 17.76 -2.91
N CYS A 461 36.84 18.91 -3.10
CA CYS A 461 36.48 20.14 -2.44
C CYS A 461 35.41 20.85 -3.26
N GLU A 462 34.32 21.23 -2.62
CA GLU A 462 33.26 22.04 -3.20
C GLU A 462 33.77 23.41 -3.73
N TYR A 463 34.87 23.92 -3.17
CA TYR A 463 35.49 25.19 -3.55
C TYR A 463 36.55 25.09 -4.65
N ILE A 464 36.76 23.92 -5.25
CA ILE A 464 37.70 23.75 -6.36
C ILE A 464 37.16 24.42 -7.63
N MET A 465 38.03 25.14 -8.34
CA MET A 465 37.80 25.74 -9.64
C MET A 465 38.71 25.05 -10.67
N PRO A 466 38.21 24.03 -11.38
CA PRO A 466 38.98 23.27 -12.37
C PRO A 466 39.41 24.14 -13.56
N ARG A 467 40.60 23.89 -14.12
CA ARG A 467 40.96 24.34 -15.49
C ARG A 467 40.90 23.16 -16.44
N ALA A 468 40.80 23.43 -17.75
CA ALA A 468 40.70 22.38 -18.78
C ALA A 468 41.82 21.33 -18.69
N TYR A 469 43.06 21.74 -18.40
CA TYR A 469 44.20 20.81 -18.27
C TYR A 469 44.09 19.84 -17.08
N LEU A 470 43.19 20.08 -16.11
CA LEU A 470 42.89 19.11 -15.05
C LEU A 470 42.38 17.78 -15.61
N MET A 471 41.82 17.78 -16.83
CA MET A 471 41.38 16.57 -17.52
C MET A 471 42.49 15.54 -17.70
N LEU A 472 43.75 15.97 -17.85
CA LEU A 472 44.89 15.04 -17.93
C LEU A 472 45.06 14.23 -16.63
N ASN A 473 44.94 14.90 -15.48
CA ASN A 473 45.02 14.25 -14.18
C ASN A 473 43.79 13.35 -13.93
N ILE A 474 42.61 13.79 -14.37
CA ILE A 474 41.36 13.01 -14.24
C ILE A 474 41.46 11.68 -15.01
N ARG A 475 42.06 11.68 -16.21
CA ARG A 475 42.26 10.45 -16.99
C ARG A 475 43.03 9.40 -16.21
N GLU A 476 44.15 9.79 -15.60
CA GLU A 476 45.00 8.88 -14.83
C GLU A 476 44.27 8.35 -13.59
N GLU A 477 43.58 9.22 -12.86
CA GLU A 477 42.84 8.84 -11.66
C GLU A 477 41.65 7.93 -11.95
N ILE A 478 40.90 8.18 -13.04
CA ILE A 478 39.83 7.26 -13.49
C ILE A 478 40.43 5.88 -13.78
N GLY A 479 41.56 5.82 -14.50
CA GLY A 479 42.25 4.55 -14.79
C GLY A 479 42.65 3.79 -13.52
N LYS A 480 43.25 4.48 -12.55
CA LYS A 480 43.65 3.89 -11.25
C LYS A 480 42.44 3.37 -10.47
N LEU A 481 41.34 4.13 -10.43
CA LEU A 481 40.13 3.73 -9.71
C LEU A 481 39.45 2.52 -10.35
N ILE A 482 39.36 2.48 -11.68
CA ILE A 482 38.84 1.32 -12.42
C ILE A 482 39.67 0.08 -12.09
N GLU A 483 41.00 0.19 -12.13
CA GLU A 483 41.88 -0.93 -11.82
C GLU A 483 41.75 -1.38 -10.36
N SER A 484 41.64 -0.44 -9.42
CA SER A 484 41.44 -0.72 -8.00
C SER A 484 40.11 -1.44 -7.74
N ILE A 485 39.02 -1.00 -8.36
CA ILE A 485 37.71 -1.65 -8.27
C ILE A 485 37.78 -3.07 -8.83
N ARG A 486 38.45 -3.24 -9.96
CA ARG A 486 38.59 -4.53 -10.66
C ARG A 486 39.38 -5.56 -9.83
N THR A 487 40.49 -5.13 -9.21
CA THR A 487 41.46 -6.03 -8.58
C THR A 487 41.29 -6.18 -7.06
N SER A 488 40.65 -5.21 -6.40
CA SER A 488 40.48 -5.24 -4.95
C SER A 488 39.61 -6.41 -4.52
N LYS A 489 40.03 -7.12 -3.47
CA LYS A 489 39.24 -8.18 -2.82
C LYS A 489 38.37 -7.65 -1.68
N PHE A 490 38.58 -6.40 -1.26
CA PHE A 490 37.88 -5.77 -0.14
C PHE A 490 36.72 -4.91 -0.64
N GLU A 491 35.52 -5.26 -0.22
CA GLU A 491 34.29 -4.55 -0.58
C GLU A 491 34.33 -3.08 -0.17
N ALA A 492 34.83 -2.78 1.04
CA ALA A 492 34.96 -1.40 1.52
C ALA A 492 35.86 -0.53 0.63
N VAL A 493 36.89 -1.12 0.02
CA VAL A 493 37.78 -0.43 -0.92
C VAL A 493 37.05 -0.20 -2.25
N ARG A 494 36.36 -1.23 -2.78
CA ARG A 494 35.56 -1.08 -4.00
C ARG A 494 34.48 -0.02 -3.86
N LYS A 495 33.80 0.03 -2.72
CA LYS A 495 32.81 1.06 -2.36
C LYS A 495 33.41 2.46 -2.36
N ARG A 496 34.49 2.67 -1.60
CA ARG A 496 35.20 3.95 -1.56
C ARG A 496 35.58 4.39 -2.98
N ASP A 497 36.19 3.49 -3.75
CA ASP A 497 36.72 3.81 -5.08
C ASP A 497 35.62 4.01 -6.11
N SER A 498 34.48 3.30 -5.99
CA SER A 498 33.28 3.53 -6.80
C SER A 498 32.71 4.92 -6.56
N ILE A 499 32.56 5.35 -5.29
CA ILE A 499 32.10 6.71 -4.95
C ILE A 499 33.05 7.76 -5.54
N LEU A 500 34.36 7.52 -5.46
CA LEU A 500 35.36 8.43 -6.05
C LEU A 500 35.24 8.48 -7.57
N LEU A 501 35.08 7.32 -8.23
CA LEU A 501 34.92 7.21 -9.67
C LEU A 501 33.70 8.01 -10.15
N PHE A 502 32.55 7.88 -9.50
CA PHE A 502 31.35 8.67 -9.84
C PHE A 502 31.56 10.18 -9.73
N LYS A 503 32.38 10.66 -8.78
CA LYS A 503 32.73 12.09 -8.69
C LYS A 503 33.57 12.55 -9.88
N PHE A 504 34.52 11.73 -10.33
CA PHE A 504 35.31 12.03 -11.51
C PHE A 504 34.47 12.01 -12.79
N LEU A 505 33.53 11.06 -12.90
CA LEU A 505 32.60 11.00 -14.02
C LEU A 505 31.62 12.19 -14.04
N ASP A 506 31.12 12.63 -12.88
CA ASP A 506 30.30 13.86 -12.76
C ASP A 506 31.07 15.10 -13.24
N LEU A 507 32.34 15.24 -12.82
CA LEU A 507 33.20 16.34 -13.25
C LEU A 507 33.52 16.29 -14.76
N LEU A 508 33.78 15.10 -15.29
CA LEU A 508 33.99 14.89 -16.71
C LEU A 508 32.74 15.24 -17.53
N ASN A 509 31.55 14.83 -17.06
CA ASN A 509 30.28 15.15 -17.70
C ASN A 509 30.01 16.67 -17.71
N GLN A 510 30.30 17.36 -16.59
CA GLN A 510 30.22 18.82 -16.54
C GLN A 510 31.14 19.48 -17.57
N ALA A 511 32.38 19.01 -17.68
CA ALA A 511 33.32 19.53 -18.66
C ALA A 511 32.85 19.30 -20.11
N VAL A 512 32.22 18.15 -20.40
CA VAL A 512 31.62 17.86 -21.72
C VAL A 512 30.46 18.79 -22.03
N VAL A 513 29.60 19.08 -21.06
CA VAL A 513 28.46 20.00 -21.20
C VAL A 513 28.95 21.44 -21.43
N ASP A 514 29.94 21.90 -20.66
CA ASP A 514 30.37 23.30 -20.66
C ASP A 514 31.36 23.62 -21.79
N LEU A 515 32.26 22.69 -22.14
CA LEU A 515 33.35 22.91 -23.10
C LEU A 515 33.17 22.17 -24.42
N GLY A 516 32.18 21.29 -24.51
CA GLY A 516 31.88 20.50 -25.70
C GLY A 516 32.64 19.16 -25.75
N LYS A 517 31.97 18.15 -26.30
CA LYS A 517 32.47 16.77 -26.36
C LYS A 517 33.78 16.65 -27.13
N ASP A 518 33.90 17.28 -28.29
CA ASP A 518 35.09 17.17 -29.15
C ASP A 518 36.33 17.76 -28.48
N TYR A 519 36.17 18.87 -27.76
CA TYR A 519 37.25 19.50 -27.01
C TYR A 519 37.74 18.59 -25.88
N ILE A 520 36.84 18.02 -25.07
CA ILE A 520 37.22 17.09 -24.00
C ILE A 520 37.85 15.81 -24.55
N ASN A 521 37.37 15.32 -25.70
CA ASN A 521 37.90 14.11 -26.33
C ASN A 521 39.37 14.27 -26.78
N SER A 522 39.86 15.50 -26.94
CA SER A 522 41.29 15.79 -27.19
C SER A 522 42.19 15.54 -25.97
N PHE A 523 41.64 15.57 -24.75
CA PHE A 523 42.36 15.29 -23.50
C PHE A 523 42.14 13.87 -23.01
N ILE A 524 40.93 13.32 -23.19
CA ILE A 524 40.51 12.03 -22.66
C ILE A 524 39.67 11.28 -23.70
N ASN A 525 40.07 10.06 -24.07
CA ASN A 525 39.27 9.22 -24.96
C ASN A 525 38.01 8.71 -24.23
N LEU A 526 36.87 9.34 -24.51
CA LEU A 526 35.60 9.05 -23.85
C LEU A 526 35.08 7.64 -24.18
N THR A 527 35.34 7.15 -25.39
CA THR A 527 34.95 5.80 -25.81
C THR A 527 35.73 4.73 -25.05
N GLU A 528 37.03 4.94 -24.86
CA GLU A 528 37.89 4.04 -24.07
C GLU A 528 37.42 3.96 -22.61
N ILE A 529 37.09 5.10 -21.99
CA ILE A 529 36.55 5.11 -20.63
C ILE A 529 35.23 4.35 -20.56
N LYS A 530 34.32 4.58 -21.51
CA LYS A 530 33.03 3.89 -21.54
C LYS A 530 33.21 2.37 -21.56
N ASN A 531 34.05 1.86 -22.46
CA ASN A 531 34.29 0.42 -22.57
C ASN A 531 34.86 -0.16 -21.26
N LYS A 532 35.81 0.54 -20.62
CA LYS A 532 36.37 0.11 -19.33
C LYS A 532 35.36 0.14 -18.18
N LEU A 533 34.39 1.06 -18.21
CA LEU A 533 33.31 1.10 -17.21
C LEU A 533 32.33 -0.08 -17.39
N GLU A 534 32.03 -0.45 -18.63
CA GLU A 534 31.18 -1.62 -18.93
C GLU A 534 31.81 -2.92 -18.40
N GLU A 535 33.14 -3.07 -18.50
CA GLU A 535 33.88 -4.22 -17.98
C GLU A 535 33.77 -4.39 -16.45
N ILE A 536 33.63 -3.30 -15.70
CA ILE A 536 33.56 -3.32 -14.23
C ILE A 536 32.15 -3.12 -13.67
N ASN A 537 31.11 -3.04 -14.51
CA ASN A 537 29.76 -2.63 -14.09
C ASN A 537 29.22 -3.49 -12.92
N GLY A 538 29.44 -4.81 -12.96
CA GLY A 538 29.03 -5.73 -11.88
C GLY A 538 29.85 -5.62 -10.57
N LEU A 539 30.89 -4.80 -10.53
CA LEU A 539 31.79 -4.62 -9.38
C LEU A 539 31.65 -3.25 -8.71
N ILE A 540 30.89 -2.33 -9.32
CA ILE A 540 30.67 -0.98 -8.82
C ILE A 540 29.69 -1.01 -7.63
N LEU A 541 30.07 -0.38 -6.53
CA LEU A 541 29.29 -0.34 -5.29
C LEU A 541 29.04 1.11 -4.85
N LEU A 542 27.77 1.52 -4.83
CA LEU A 542 27.36 2.87 -4.44
C LEU A 542 26.80 2.98 -3.03
N GLU A 543 26.68 1.86 -2.32
CA GLU A 543 26.13 1.80 -0.96
C GLU A 543 27.18 1.66 0.11
#